data_AF-A0A7S0PYS8-F1
#
_entry.id   AF-A0A7S0PYS8-F1
#
_cell.length_a   1.000
_cell.length_b   1.000
_cell.length_c   1.000
_cell.angle_alpha   90.00
_cell.angle_beta   90.00
_cell.angle_gamma   90.00
#
_symmetry.space_group_name_H-M   'P 1'
#
loop_
_entity.id
_entity.type
_entity.pdbx_description
1 polymer ?
#
loop_
_entity_poly.entity_id
_entity_poly.type
_entity_poly.pdbx_seq_one_letter_code
_entity_poly.pdbx_strand_id
1 'polypeptide(L)'
;EAPSMAADDEALVHLAQSRADSSGHLLLTFVTAAYDELCENFLAHVHRLPLTNYLLVTFDAVQQARLRSRGEQPHFRSLPALTSGGSDEFASRDFFLINSARYAVLVKLLRSGVHVFALDVDAALLRDPFPLVERMPFEL
;
A
#
# COMPACT_ATOMS: atom_id res chain seq x y z
N GLU A 1 -6.97 7.41 21.69
CA GLU A 1 -8.15 7.61 20.82
C GLU A 1 -7.75 7.29 19.39
N ALA A 2 -8.56 6.54 18.64
CA ALA A 2 -8.27 6.32 17.23
C ALA A 2 -8.46 7.65 16.46
N PRO A 3 -7.58 8.00 15.52
CA PRO A 3 -7.76 9.21 14.71
C PRO A 3 -9.10 9.17 13.98
N SER A 4 -9.71 10.34 13.77
CA SER A 4 -10.89 10.43 12.91
C SER A 4 -10.52 9.97 11.50
N MET A 5 -11.48 9.39 10.78
CA MET A 5 -11.25 8.92 9.39
C MET A 5 -10.72 10.04 8.47
N ALA A 6 -11.10 11.30 8.73
CA ALA A 6 -10.61 12.45 7.99
C ALA A 6 -9.12 12.75 8.29
N ALA A 7 -8.71 12.68 9.56
CA ALA A 7 -7.31 12.87 9.95
C ALA A 7 -6.43 11.72 9.45
N ASP A 8 -6.94 10.49 9.45
CA ASP A 8 -6.26 9.32 8.88
C ASP A 8 -6.05 9.47 7.37
N ASP A 9 -7.09 9.88 6.66
CA ASP A 9 -7.04 10.18 5.23
C ASP A 9 -6.04 11.30 4.89
N GLU A 10 -5.95 12.34 5.71
CA GLU A 10 -4.98 13.44 5.53
C GLU A 10 -3.55 12.96 5.76
N ALA A 11 -3.32 12.16 6.81
CA ALA A 11 -2.02 11.56 7.08
C ALA A 11 -1.57 10.61 5.96
N LEU A 12 -2.50 9.81 5.40
CA LEU A 12 -2.25 8.96 4.23
C LEU A 12 -1.79 9.78 3.03
N VAL A 13 -2.55 10.83 2.67
CA VAL A 13 -2.25 11.67 1.51
C VAL A 13 -0.93 12.40 1.69
N HIS A 14 -0.67 12.98 2.86
CA HIS A 14 0.58 13.67 3.14
C HIS A 14 1.78 12.72 3.01
N LEU A 15 1.69 11.52 3.59
CA LEU A 15 2.75 10.52 3.47
C LEU A 15 2.97 10.09 2.02
N ALA A 16 1.89 9.80 1.27
CA ALA A 16 1.97 9.43 -0.13
C ALA A 16 2.62 10.52 -0.99
N GLN A 17 2.23 11.78 -0.82
CA GLN A 17 2.82 12.93 -1.52
C GLN A 17 4.30 13.13 -1.16
N SER A 18 4.69 12.91 0.10
CA SER A 18 6.09 12.99 0.52
C SER A 18 6.98 11.88 -0.05
N ARG A 19 6.37 10.77 -0.47
CA ARG A 19 7.04 9.59 -1.03
C ARG A 19 7.04 9.57 -2.55
N ALA A 20 6.02 10.15 -3.18
CA ALA A 20 5.93 10.20 -4.62
C ALA A 20 7.16 10.88 -5.24
N ASP A 21 7.53 10.48 -6.46
CA ASP A 21 8.61 11.12 -7.20
C ASP A 21 8.22 12.54 -7.66
N SER A 22 9.13 13.22 -8.36
CA SER A 22 8.88 14.58 -8.89
C SER A 22 7.73 14.66 -9.89
N SER A 23 7.35 13.53 -10.49
CA SER A 23 6.22 13.40 -11.41
C SER A 23 4.93 12.98 -10.69
N GLY A 24 4.97 12.79 -9.37
CA GLY A 24 3.83 12.37 -8.56
C GLY A 24 3.57 10.86 -8.58
N HIS A 25 4.51 10.04 -9.07
CA HIS A 25 4.35 8.58 -9.11
C HIS A 25 4.71 7.90 -7.80
N LEU A 26 3.89 6.93 -7.40
CA LEU A 26 4.03 6.16 -6.17
C LEU A 26 3.71 4.68 -6.41
N LEU A 27 4.61 3.80 -5.98
CA LEU A 27 4.37 2.36 -5.89
C LEU A 27 3.58 2.08 -4.61
N LEU A 28 2.42 1.43 -4.73
CA LEU A 28 1.54 1.16 -3.59
C LEU A 28 1.31 -0.35 -3.43
N THR A 29 1.51 -0.85 -2.21
CA THR A 29 1.20 -2.23 -1.85
C THR A 29 0.49 -2.29 -0.51
N PHE A 30 -0.43 -3.26 -0.38
CA PHE A 30 -1.19 -3.52 0.82
C PHE A 30 -0.72 -4.81 1.46
N VAL A 31 -0.55 -4.82 2.78
CA VAL A 31 0.04 -5.96 3.50
C VAL A 31 -0.69 -6.20 4.82
N THR A 32 -0.91 -7.48 5.14
CA THR A 32 -1.33 -7.93 6.47
C THR A 32 -0.32 -8.92 7.05
N ALA A 33 -0.40 -9.19 8.35
CA ALA A 33 0.50 -10.11 9.03
C ALA A 33 0.49 -11.54 8.47
N ALA A 34 -0.58 -11.95 7.77
CA ALA A 34 -0.66 -13.25 7.11
C ALA A 34 0.30 -13.38 5.91
N TYR A 35 0.71 -12.27 5.30
CA TYR A 35 1.56 -12.25 4.09
C TYR A 35 2.96 -11.69 4.37
N ASP A 36 3.47 -11.85 5.60
CA ASP A 36 4.76 -11.25 6.00
C ASP A 36 5.94 -11.78 5.17
N GLU A 37 5.99 -13.08 4.88
CA GLU A 37 7.05 -13.67 4.04
C GLU A 37 7.03 -13.12 2.61
N LEU A 38 5.83 -12.94 2.04
CA LEU A 38 5.66 -12.32 0.72
C LEU A 38 6.10 -10.85 0.76
N CYS A 39 5.77 -10.14 1.84
CA CYS A 39 6.20 -8.77 2.04
C CYS A 39 7.72 -8.64 2.16
N GLU A 40 8.39 -9.57 2.85
CA GLU A 40 9.85 -9.61 2.90
C GLU A 40 10.46 -9.79 1.50
N ASN A 41 9.90 -10.70 0.70
CA ASN A 41 10.34 -10.88 -0.68
C ASN A 41 10.11 -9.63 -1.54
N PHE A 42 8.92 -9.01 -1.43
CA PHE A 42 8.60 -7.75 -2.12
C PHE A 42 9.58 -6.63 -1.76
N LEU A 43 9.86 -6.43 -0.47
CA LEU A 43 10.81 -5.43 0.02
C LEU A 43 12.23 -5.71 -0.46
N ALA A 44 12.66 -6.98 -0.50
CA ALA A 44 13.97 -7.35 -1.05
C ALA A 44 14.11 -6.92 -2.52
N HIS A 45 13.03 -7.05 -3.32
CA HIS A 45 13.00 -6.57 -4.70
C HIS A 45 13.03 -5.04 -4.80
N VAL A 46 12.21 -4.34 -4.00
CA VAL A 46 12.16 -2.87 -3.95
C VAL A 46 13.54 -2.28 -3.59
N HIS A 47 14.19 -2.80 -2.56
CA HIS A 47 15.50 -2.35 -2.11
C HIS A 47 16.62 -2.65 -3.11
N ARG A 48 16.50 -3.74 -3.87
CA ARG A 48 17.45 -4.07 -4.95
C ARG A 48 17.33 -3.13 -6.15
N LEU A 49 16.15 -2.55 -6.38
CA LEU A 49 15.84 -1.62 -7.48
C LEU A 49 15.99 -0.14 -7.09
N PRO A 50 16.80 0.13 -6.05
CA PRO A 50 16.71 1.31 -5.17
C PRO A 50 15.47 2.22 -5.31
N LEU A 51 14.26 1.65 -5.32
CA LEU A 51 13.05 2.47 -5.41
C LEU A 51 12.77 3.14 -4.06
N THR A 52 12.65 4.47 -4.06
CA THR A 52 12.35 5.25 -2.85
C THR A 52 10.90 5.72 -2.80
N ASN A 53 10.23 5.75 -3.95
CA ASN A 53 8.86 6.21 -4.12
C ASN A 53 7.84 5.08 -3.97
N TYR A 54 7.85 4.42 -2.82
CA TYR A 54 6.86 3.39 -2.47
C TYR A 54 6.17 3.68 -1.13
N LEU A 55 4.97 3.15 -0.99
CA LEU A 55 4.16 3.17 0.22
C LEU A 55 3.58 1.79 0.51
N LEU A 56 3.76 1.35 1.75
CA LEU A 56 3.10 0.18 2.29
C LEU A 56 1.90 0.63 3.12
N VAL A 57 0.73 0.02 2.88
CA VAL A 57 -0.46 0.20 3.71
C VAL A 57 -0.76 -1.09 4.44
N THR A 58 -0.90 -1.00 5.76
CA THR A 58 -1.20 -2.12 6.65
C THR A 58 -2.60 -2.03 7.21
N PHE A 59 -3.24 -3.18 7.43
CA PHE A 59 -4.58 -3.27 8.02
C PHE A 59 -4.60 -3.84 9.43
N ASP A 60 -3.47 -4.32 9.93
CA ASP A 60 -3.30 -4.83 11.28
C ASP A 60 -2.06 -4.23 11.97
N ALA A 61 -2.15 -4.04 13.28
CA ALA A 61 -1.10 -3.40 14.07
C ALA A 61 0.17 -4.27 14.19
N VAL A 62 0.03 -5.60 14.05
CA VAL A 62 1.15 -6.54 14.12
C VAL A 62 2.09 -6.30 12.94
N GLN A 63 1.54 -6.25 11.72
CA GLN A 63 2.33 -5.98 10.53
C GLN A 63 2.90 -4.56 10.51
N GLN A 64 2.13 -3.58 11.00
CA GLN A 64 2.66 -2.22 11.15
C GLN A 64 3.90 -2.20 12.05
N ALA A 65 3.86 -2.89 13.20
CA ALA A 65 4.97 -2.94 14.14
C ALA A 65 6.20 -3.66 13.54
N ARG A 66 5.99 -4.78 12.84
CA ARG A 66 7.05 -5.54 12.14
C ARG A 66 7.75 -4.70 11.07
N LEU A 67 6.98 -4.01 10.23
CA LEU A 67 7.54 -3.15 9.19
C LEU A 67 8.34 -1.99 9.81
N ARG A 68 7.82 -1.35 10.85
CA ARG A 68 8.54 -0.29 11.56
C ARG A 68 9.85 -0.77 12.21
N SER A 69 9.88 -1.98 12.77
CA SER A 69 11.11 -2.54 13.36
C SER A 69 12.17 -2.85 12.30
N ARG A 70 11.77 -3.05 11.04
CA ARG A 70 12.66 -3.19 9.87
C ARG A 70 13.10 -1.85 9.27
N GLY A 71 12.63 -0.72 9.79
CA GLY A 71 12.95 0.63 9.30
C GLY A 71 11.99 1.17 8.23
N GLU A 72 10.93 0.42 7.90
CA GLU A 72 9.90 0.87 6.97
C GLU A 72 8.98 1.91 7.63
N GLN A 73 8.32 2.71 6.79
CA GLN A 73 7.32 3.69 7.23
C GLN A 73 5.93 3.39 6.64
N PRO A 74 5.28 2.29 7.06
CA PRO A 74 3.94 1.96 6.58
C PRO A 74 2.90 2.95 7.13
N HIS A 75 1.87 3.19 6.34
CA HIS A 75 0.61 3.74 6.82
C HIS A 75 -0.27 2.62 7.40
N PHE A 76 -0.98 2.89 8.49
CA PHE A 76 -1.90 1.93 9.08
C PHE A 76 -3.33 2.41 8.92
N ARG A 77 -4.11 1.62 8.18
CA ARG A 77 -5.52 1.84 7.95
C ARG A 77 -6.30 0.90 8.86
N SER A 78 -6.80 1.44 9.97
CA SER A 78 -7.58 0.65 10.92
C SER A 78 -8.87 0.12 10.29
N LEU A 79 -9.09 -1.20 10.38
CA LEU A 79 -10.34 -1.84 9.96
C LEU A 79 -11.12 -2.32 11.20
N PRO A 80 -12.28 -1.72 11.52
CA PRO A 80 -12.97 -1.94 12.79
C PRO A 80 -13.56 -3.36 12.98
N ALA A 81 -13.54 -4.21 11.95
CA ALA A 81 -14.23 -5.50 11.96
C ALA A 81 -13.40 -6.66 11.38
N LEU A 82 -12.08 -6.52 11.29
CA LEU A 82 -11.23 -7.59 10.78
C LEU A 82 -11.12 -8.70 11.84
N THR A 83 -11.82 -9.82 11.61
CA THR A 83 -11.87 -10.94 12.56
C THR A 83 -10.76 -11.98 12.35
N SER A 84 -10.20 -12.03 11.14
CA SER A 84 -9.08 -12.89 10.76
C SER A 84 -7.96 -12.06 10.12
N GLY A 85 -6.71 -12.50 10.25
CA GLY A 85 -5.55 -11.75 9.75
C GLY A 85 -5.39 -11.69 8.22
N GLY A 86 -6.42 -12.06 7.44
CA GLY A 86 -6.33 -12.19 5.99
C GLY A 86 -7.67 -12.23 5.26
N SER A 87 -7.59 -12.34 3.94
CA SER A 87 -8.72 -12.37 2.99
C SER A 87 -8.73 -13.65 2.13
N ASP A 88 -8.19 -14.76 2.65
CA ASP A 88 -7.86 -15.94 1.84
C ASP A 88 -9.11 -16.65 1.25
N GLU A 89 -10.27 -16.48 1.88
CA GLU A 89 -11.52 -17.00 1.36
C GLU A 89 -12.22 -15.96 0.47
N PHE A 90 -12.29 -16.27 -0.83
CA PHE A 90 -13.00 -15.45 -1.82
C PHE A 90 -14.46 -15.23 -1.40
N ALA A 91 -14.94 -13.99 -1.53
CA ALA A 91 -16.28 -13.56 -1.14
C ALA A 91 -16.62 -13.70 0.36
N SER A 92 -15.63 -13.95 1.22
CA SER A 92 -15.80 -13.82 2.66
C SER A 92 -16.02 -12.35 3.08
N ARG A 93 -16.53 -12.15 4.29
CA ARG A 93 -16.68 -10.81 4.88
C ARG A 93 -15.35 -10.05 4.94
N ASP A 94 -14.29 -10.72 5.40
CA ASP A 94 -12.95 -10.12 5.54
C ASP A 94 -12.35 -9.79 4.16
N PHE A 95 -12.61 -10.63 3.14
CA PHE A 95 -12.25 -10.34 1.74
C PHE A 95 -12.89 -9.05 1.23
N PHE A 96 -14.21 -8.88 1.40
CA PHE A 96 -14.87 -7.64 0.98
C PHE A 96 -14.41 -6.43 1.79
N LEU A 97 -14.18 -6.59 3.09
CA LEU A 97 -13.71 -5.50 3.96
C LEU A 97 -12.33 -4.99 3.55
N ILE A 98 -11.36 -5.90 3.36
CA ILE A 98 -10.00 -5.55 2.92
C ILE A 98 -10.05 -4.91 1.53
N ASN A 99 -10.72 -5.51 0.55
CA ASN A 99 -10.75 -4.96 -0.80
C ASN A 99 -11.46 -3.60 -0.87
N SER A 100 -12.54 -3.41 -0.11
CA SER A 100 -13.20 -2.10 -0.01
C SER A 100 -12.26 -1.04 0.56
N ALA A 101 -11.46 -1.39 1.58
CA ALA A 101 -10.47 -0.50 2.15
C ALA A 101 -9.33 -0.19 1.17
N ARG A 102 -8.85 -1.19 0.41
CA ARG A 102 -7.84 -1.01 -0.65
C ARG A 102 -8.34 0.00 -1.69
N TYR A 103 -9.56 -0.17 -2.19
CA TYR A 103 -10.15 0.75 -3.15
C TYR A 103 -10.38 2.15 -2.58
N ALA A 104 -10.79 2.26 -1.32
CA ALA A 104 -10.95 3.56 -0.65
C ALA A 104 -9.61 4.32 -0.58
N VAL A 105 -8.51 3.63 -0.23
CA VAL A 105 -7.16 4.20 -0.24
C VAL A 105 -6.77 4.64 -1.66
N LEU A 106 -6.94 3.77 -2.66
CA LEU A 106 -6.61 4.07 -4.06
C LEU A 106 -7.35 5.32 -4.55
N VAL A 107 -8.68 5.36 -4.37
CA VAL A 107 -9.51 6.51 -4.78
C VAL A 107 -9.07 7.78 -4.07
N LYS A 108 -8.73 7.71 -2.79
CA LYS A 108 -8.25 8.87 -2.02
C LYS A 108 -6.95 9.43 -2.59
N LEU A 109 -5.98 8.56 -2.86
CA LEU A 109 -4.68 8.95 -3.42
C LEU A 109 -4.82 9.54 -4.82
N LEU A 110 -5.58 8.87 -5.70
CA LEU A 110 -5.83 9.36 -7.06
C LEU A 110 -6.50 10.74 -7.07
N ARG A 111 -7.50 10.96 -6.20
CA ARG A 111 -8.17 12.27 -6.06
C ARG A 111 -7.25 13.37 -5.51
N SER A 112 -6.16 13.00 -4.84
CA SER A 112 -5.16 13.95 -4.33
C SER A 112 -4.07 14.30 -5.34
N GLY A 113 -4.13 13.75 -6.55
CA GLY A 113 -3.16 13.98 -7.62
C GLY A 113 -1.94 13.05 -7.57
N VAL A 114 -1.96 12.00 -6.74
CA VAL A 114 -0.91 10.97 -6.72
C VAL A 114 -1.20 9.94 -7.81
N HIS A 115 -0.21 9.65 -8.65
CA HIS A 115 -0.27 8.60 -9.67
C HIS A 115 0.19 7.27 -9.07
N VAL A 116 -0.71 6.30 -8.97
CA VAL A 116 -0.43 5.07 -8.24
C VAL A 116 -0.12 3.91 -9.19
N PHE A 117 1.03 3.26 -9.00
CA PHE A 117 1.30 1.92 -9.51
C PHE A 117 1.02 0.92 -8.40
N ALA A 118 -0.15 0.29 -8.41
CA ALA A 118 -0.55 -0.66 -7.38
C ALA A 118 -0.08 -2.08 -7.72
N LEU A 119 0.62 -2.73 -6.79
CA LEU A 119 1.01 -4.13 -6.91
C LEU A 119 0.50 -4.95 -5.74
N ASP A 120 0.07 -6.17 -6.02
CA ASP A 120 -0.12 -7.19 -5.00
C ASP A 120 1.24 -7.56 -4.38
N VAL A 121 1.21 -7.98 -3.11
CA VAL A 121 2.42 -8.24 -2.33
C VAL A 121 3.18 -9.50 -2.80
N ASP A 122 2.50 -10.39 -3.51
CA ASP A 122 3.08 -11.59 -4.12
C ASP A 122 3.67 -11.35 -5.52
N ALA A 123 3.62 -10.11 -6.03
CA ALA A 123 4.25 -9.75 -7.29
C ALA A 123 5.78 -9.66 -7.14
N ALA A 124 6.51 -10.25 -8.10
CA ALA A 124 7.96 -10.08 -8.19
C ALA A 124 8.31 -8.83 -9.01
N LEU A 125 8.88 -7.82 -8.35
CA LEU A 125 9.34 -6.61 -9.02
C LEU A 125 10.76 -6.80 -9.57
N LEU A 126 10.90 -6.96 -10.88
CA LEU A 126 12.18 -7.26 -11.52
C LEU A 126 12.89 -6.03 -12.09
N ARG A 127 12.16 -4.93 -12.31
CA ARG A 127 12.64 -3.66 -12.85
C ARG A 127 11.80 -2.50 -12.30
N ASP A 128 12.35 -1.29 -12.37
CA ASP A 128 11.58 -0.06 -12.15
C ASP A 128 10.42 0.02 -13.17
N PRO A 129 9.15 0.08 -12.70
CA PRO A 129 7.99 0.09 -13.59
C PRO A 129 7.69 1.47 -14.20
N PHE A 130 8.11 2.57 -13.57
CA PHE A 130 7.68 3.92 -13.95
C PHE A 130 8.09 4.33 -15.37
N PRO A 131 9.32 4.04 -15.86
CA PRO A 131 9.70 4.39 -17.22
C PRO A 131 8.83 3.74 -18.31
N LEU A 132 8.17 2.61 -18.02
CA LEU A 132 7.24 1.97 -18.95
C LEU A 132 5.86 2.63 -18.88
N VAL A 133 5.37 2.87 -17.67
CA VAL A 133 4.05 3.48 -17.42
C VAL A 133 3.96 4.87 -18.03
N GLU A 134 5.01 5.68 -17.89
CA GLU A 134 5.10 7.02 -18.50
C GLU A 134 5.04 7.00 -20.04
N ARG A 135 5.54 5.93 -20.67
CA ARG A 135 5.56 5.79 -22.14
C ARG A 135 4.26 5.25 -22.71
N MET A 136 3.42 4.63 -21.89
CA MET A 136 2.16 4.05 -22.28
C MET A 136 1.05 4.62 -21.40
N PRO A 137 0.72 5.93 -21.52
CA PRO A 137 -0.42 6.47 -20.81
C PRO A 137 -1.67 5.73 -21.29
N PHE A 138 -2.26 4.93 -20.40
CA PHE A 138 -3.57 4.36 -20.65
C PHE A 138 -4.56 5.52 -20.58
N GLU A 139 -5.14 5.90 -21.73
CA GLU A 139 -6.36 6.72 -21.73
C GLU A 139 -7.46 5.86 -21.10
N LEU A 140 -7.78 6.14 -19.83
CA LEU A 140 -8.90 5.55 -19.11
C LEU A 140 -10.18 6.34 -19.36
#